data_AF-A0AAD3RAZ3-F1
#
_entry.id   AF-A0AAD3RAZ3-F1
#
_cell.length_a   1.000
_cell.length_b   1.000
_cell.length_c   1.000
_cell.angle_alpha   90.00
_cell.angle_beta   90.00
_cell.angle_gamma   90.00
#
_symmetry.space_group_name_H-M   'P 1'
#
loop_
_entity.id
_entity.type
_entity.pdbx_description
1 polymer ?
#
loop_
_entity_poly.entity_id
_entity_poly.type
_entity_poly.pdbx_seq_one_letter_code
_entity_poly.pdbx_strand_id
1 'polypeptide(L)'
;MQRRIFLLIYTVAVAIHVSLAFNIDVTEPDVYTGEQKDFFGYKVLQFISGTNKGIIVTAPLQLNGSGGICKPSKNQDKNKCVNYEDVTVANKTIPVKHLGLSIAADYIGSQFTVCSPSVAHECNENSYLNSVCYTMTDDLREISSFKPAFEECTRKTVDLVFLFDGSASMTEDEFTKNKDFIVDIMKTLQNTSIKVTALLQHETFQNIYC
;
A
#
# COMPACT_ATOMS: atom_id res chain seq x y z
N MET A 1 47.58 -3.46 40.22
CA MET A 1 46.69 -3.97 39.15
C MET A 1 45.44 -3.10 38.98
N GLN A 2 44.70 -2.83 40.06
CA GLN A 2 43.45 -2.05 40.07
C GLN A 2 43.55 -0.62 39.47
N ARG A 3 44.61 0.14 39.80
CA ARG A 3 44.83 1.49 39.25
C ARG A 3 45.06 1.54 37.74
N ARG A 4 45.68 0.49 37.16
CA ARG A 4 45.89 0.41 35.69
C ARG A 4 44.60 0.05 34.97
N ILE A 5 43.75 -0.77 35.58
CA ILE A 5 42.41 -1.10 35.09
C ILE A 5 41.53 0.16 35.08
N PHE A 6 41.53 0.95 36.16
CA PHE A 6 40.81 2.22 36.22
C PHE A 6 41.26 3.23 35.15
N LEU A 7 42.57 3.35 34.92
CA LEU A 7 43.11 4.21 33.86
C LEU A 7 42.70 3.74 32.46
N LEU A 8 42.74 2.43 32.19
CA LEU A 8 42.30 1.85 30.93
C LEU A 8 40.80 2.11 30.69
N ILE A 9 39.97 1.87 31.71
CA ILE A 9 38.52 2.13 31.63
C ILE A 9 38.25 3.61 31.37
N TYR A 10 38.97 4.51 32.05
CA TYR A 10 38.82 5.95 31.83
C TYR A 10 39.25 6.38 30.42
N THR A 11 40.36 5.87 29.90
CA THR A 11 40.81 6.17 28.53
C THR A 11 39.86 5.62 27.48
N VAL A 12 39.29 4.42 27.70
CA VAL A 12 38.30 3.83 26.80
C VAL A 12 36.99 4.62 26.85
N ALA A 13 36.51 5.02 28.04
CA ALA A 13 35.31 5.84 28.19
C ALA A 13 35.44 7.22 27.51
N VAL A 14 36.60 7.87 27.63
CA VAL A 14 36.86 9.15 26.95
C VAL A 14 36.96 8.96 25.43
N ALA A 15 37.62 7.90 24.94
CA ALA A 15 37.72 7.61 23.51
C ALA A 15 36.38 7.30 22.84
N ILE A 16 35.43 6.68 23.57
CA ILE A 16 34.07 6.42 23.11
C ILE A 16 33.29 7.72 22.86
N HIS A 17 33.53 8.78 23.63
CA HIS A 17 32.89 10.08 23.39
C HIS A 17 33.39 10.79 22.12
N VAL A 18 34.62 10.53 21.68
CA VAL A 18 35.21 11.17 20.48
C VAL A 18 34.83 10.46 19.17
N SER A 19 34.24 9.26 19.25
CA SER A 19 33.90 8.44 18.08
C SER A 19 32.44 8.56 17.64
N LEU A 20 31.65 9.44 18.26
CA LEU A 20 30.28 9.75 17.86
C LEU A 20 30.27 10.92 16.87
N ALA A 21 30.04 10.62 15.58
CA ALA A 21 29.69 11.61 14.55
C ALA A 21 30.60 12.85 14.44
N PHE A 22 31.92 12.69 14.64
CA PHE A 22 32.88 13.81 14.61
C PHE A 22 32.91 14.60 13.30
N ASN A 23 32.35 14.05 12.22
CA ASN A 23 32.28 14.66 10.89
C ASN A 23 30.87 15.18 10.53
N ILE A 24 29.94 15.22 11.48
CA ILE A 24 28.64 15.88 11.33
C ILE A 24 28.71 17.21 12.08
N ASP A 25 28.53 18.32 11.37
CA ASP A 25 28.46 19.63 12.01
C ASP A 25 27.15 19.74 12.79
N VAL A 26 27.28 19.95 14.10
CA VAL A 26 26.16 20.13 15.04
C VAL A 26 26.03 21.56 15.55
N THR A 27 26.89 22.48 15.09
CA THR A 27 26.95 23.86 15.58
C THR A 27 25.87 24.75 14.99
N GLU A 28 25.61 24.63 13.68
CA GLU A 28 24.60 25.41 12.96
C GLU A 28 23.66 24.50 12.14
N PRO A 29 22.81 23.68 12.78
CA PRO A 29 21.93 22.77 12.08
C PRO A 29 20.74 23.51 11.44
N ASP A 30 20.33 23.04 10.27
CA ASP A 30 19.05 23.42 9.67
C ASP A 30 17.89 22.69 10.36
N VAL A 31 17.00 23.46 10.99
CA VAL A 31 15.84 22.91 11.71
C VAL A 31 14.56 23.21 10.95
N TYR A 32 13.82 22.16 10.61
CA TYR A 32 12.49 22.26 10.01
C TYR A 32 11.43 21.80 11.01
N THR A 33 10.61 22.74 11.47
CA THR A 33 9.58 22.49 12.48
C THR A 33 8.22 22.21 11.84
N GLY A 34 7.44 21.33 12.44
CA GLY A 34 6.04 21.09 12.10
C GLY A 34 5.25 20.68 13.35
N GLU A 35 3.95 20.49 13.17
CA GLU A 35 3.02 20.19 14.27
C GLU A 35 3.27 18.79 14.87
N GLN A 36 3.53 18.72 16.17
CA GLN A 36 3.80 17.44 16.86
C GLN A 36 2.58 16.50 16.82
N LYS A 37 1.36 17.05 16.96
CA LYS A 37 0.11 16.29 16.88
C LYS A 37 -0.09 15.59 15.52
N ASP A 38 0.52 16.12 14.47
CA ASP A 38 0.42 15.58 13.11
C ASP A 38 1.49 14.49 12.87
N PHE A 39 2.36 14.22 13.85
CA PHE A 39 3.54 13.36 13.72
C PHE A 39 4.45 13.81 12.57
N PHE A 40 4.59 15.13 12.39
CA PHE A 40 5.51 15.69 11.40
C PHE A 40 6.94 15.21 11.68
N GLY A 41 7.62 14.71 10.65
CA GLY A 41 8.95 14.10 10.80
C GLY A 41 8.93 12.57 10.90
N TYR A 42 7.76 11.93 10.77
CA TYR A 42 7.63 10.47 10.90
C TYR A 42 8.53 9.69 9.93
N LYS A 43 8.59 10.14 8.67
CA LYS A 43 9.62 9.75 7.70
C LYS A 43 10.19 10.99 7.03
N VAL A 44 11.48 10.91 6.73
CA VAL A 44 12.21 11.94 5.98
C VAL A 44 12.90 11.27 4.80
N LEU A 45 12.73 11.84 3.62
CA LEU A 45 13.38 11.40 2.40
C LEU A 45 14.23 12.54 1.85
N GLN A 46 15.51 12.29 1.59
CA GLN A 46 16.37 13.22 0.85
C GLN A 46 16.21 12.94 -0.65
N PHE A 47 16.04 13.99 -1.46
CA PHE A 47 15.92 13.87 -2.91
C PHE A 47 16.95 14.72 -3.64
N ILE A 48 17.29 14.30 -4.86
CA ILE A 48 18.18 15.03 -5.77
C ILE A 48 17.53 14.99 -7.16
N SER A 49 17.04 16.14 -7.62
CA SER A 49 16.38 16.32 -8.91
C SER A 49 17.18 17.33 -9.72
N GLY A 50 18.13 16.83 -10.53
CA GLY A 50 19.10 17.66 -11.24
C GLY A 50 19.99 18.44 -10.26
N THR A 51 19.90 19.77 -10.27
CA THR A 51 20.62 20.64 -9.30
C THR A 51 19.84 20.90 -8.02
N ASN A 52 18.54 20.57 -7.98
CA ASN A 52 17.69 20.78 -6.82
C ASN A 52 17.87 19.64 -5.83
N LYS A 53 18.12 20.00 -4.58
CA LYS A 53 18.22 19.06 -3.46
C LYS A 53 17.30 19.52 -2.36
N GLY A 54 16.79 18.58 -1.58
CA GLY A 54 15.98 18.92 -0.43
C GLY A 54 15.50 17.69 0.29
N ILE A 55 14.52 17.91 1.16
CA ILE A 55 13.87 16.85 1.92
C ILE A 55 12.37 16.86 1.69
N ILE A 56 11.79 15.67 1.74
CA ILE A 56 10.36 15.44 1.87
C ILE A 56 10.13 14.88 3.27
N VAL A 57 9.12 15.40 3.96
CA VAL A 57 8.78 15.01 5.32
C VAL A 57 7.32 14.56 5.37
N THR A 58 7.05 13.43 6.00
CA THR A 58 5.68 12.94 6.18
C THR A 58 5.11 13.28 7.54
N ALA A 59 3.80 13.47 7.59
CA ALA A 59 3.02 13.78 8.79
C ALA A 59 1.73 12.93 8.80
N PRO A 60 1.80 11.65 9.20
CA PRO A 60 0.70 10.69 9.01
C PRO A 60 -0.56 11.02 9.83
N LEU A 61 -0.49 11.87 10.86
CA LEU A 61 -1.68 12.27 11.63
C LEU A 61 -2.28 13.62 11.20
N GLN A 62 -1.69 14.28 10.19
CA GLN A 62 -2.20 15.54 9.65
C GLN A 62 -3.65 15.39 9.14
N LEU A 63 -4.44 16.48 9.23
CA LEU A 63 -5.84 16.52 8.81
C LEU A 63 -6.68 15.38 9.42
N ASN A 64 -6.73 15.31 10.75
CA ASN A 64 -7.51 14.31 11.48
C ASN A 64 -7.16 12.86 11.06
N GLY A 65 -5.86 12.58 10.95
CA GLY A 65 -5.36 11.25 10.64
C GLY A 65 -5.38 10.86 9.17
N SER A 66 -5.77 11.74 8.22
CA SER A 66 -5.66 11.41 6.80
C SER A 66 -4.19 11.34 6.34
N GLY A 67 -3.33 12.13 6.97
CA GLY A 67 -1.90 12.17 6.70
C GLY A 67 -1.53 13.16 5.61
N GLY A 68 -0.26 13.53 5.54
CA GLY A 68 0.24 14.52 4.59
C GLY A 68 1.72 14.41 4.30
N ILE A 69 2.11 15.03 3.19
CA ILE A 69 3.47 15.00 2.65
C ILE A 69 3.90 16.44 2.44
N CYS A 70 4.98 16.83 3.10
CA CYS A 70 5.42 18.21 3.17
C CYS A 70 6.82 18.36 2.58
N LYS A 71 7.00 19.41 1.79
CA LYS A 71 8.30 19.95 1.38
C LYS A 71 8.56 21.18 2.24
N PRO A 72 9.40 21.07 3.28
CA PRO A 72 9.68 22.19 4.15
C PRO A 72 10.55 23.23 3.42
N SER A 73 10.38 24.50 3.79
CA SER A 73 11.10 25.64 3.21
C SER A 73 11.71 26.48 4.31
N LYS A 74 12.94 26.98 4.10
CA LYS A 74 13.60 27.90 5.05
C LYS A 74 12.99 29.30 5.06
N ASN A 75 12.39 29.72 3.93
CA ASN A 75 12.08 31.13 3.64
C ASN A 75 10.57 31.43 3.52
N GLN A 76 9.69 30.45 3.76
CA GLN A 76 8.23 30.65 3.73
C GLN A 76 7.62 30.18 5.04
N ASP A 77 6.74 31.00 5.62
CA ASP A 77 6.02 30.76 6.89
C ASP A 77 5.17 29.48 6.93
N LYS A 78 5.08 28.73 5.83
CA LYS A 78 4.34 27.47 5.75
C LYS A 78 5.07 26.44 4.89
N ASN A 79 5.25 25.25 5.46
CA ASN A 79 5.64 24.05 4.73
C ASN A 79 4.63 23.81 3.59
N LYS A 80 5.10 23.56 2.36
CA LYS A 80 4.21 23.15 1.26
C LYS A 80 3.81 21.70 1.53
N CYS A 81 2.60 21.49 2.04
CA CYS A 81 2.06 20.16 2.29
C CYS A 81 0.97 19.83 1.27
N VAL A 82 0.96 18.58 0.81
CA VAL A 82 -0.12 18.00 0.01
C VAL A 82 -0.79 16.87 0.78
N ASN A 83 -2.09 16.74 0.55
CA ASN A 83 -2.94 15.68 1.07
C ASN A 83 -3.74 15.14 -0.11
N TYR A 84 -4.16 13.88 -0.03
CA TYR A 84 -4.90 13.23 -1.11
C TYR A 84 -6.33 12.91 -0.71
N GLU A 85 -7.16 12.86 -1.73
CA GLU A 85 -8.57 12.52 -1.60
C GLU A 85 -8.76 11.02 -1.34
N ASP A 86 -9.94 10.72 -0.84
CA ASP A 86 -10.38 9.36 -0.54
C ASP A 86 -10.42 8.49 -1.79
N VAL A 87 -10.21 7.19 -1.61
CA VAL A 87 -10.15 6.24 -2.72
C VAL A 87 -11.55 5.74 -3.04
N THR A 88 -11.93 5.76 -4.32
CA THR A 88 -13.18 5.13 -4.78
C THR A 88 -12.92 3.67 -5.18
N VAL A 89 -13.74 2.76 -4.64
CA VAL A 89 -13.74 1.31 -4.95
C VAL A 89 -15.18 0.84 -5.05
N ALA A 90 -15.54 0.17 -6.16
CA ALA A 90 -16.88 -0.38 -6.37
C ALA A 90 -18.03 0.61 -6.05
N ASN A 91 -17.88 1.88 -6.47
CA ASN A 91 -18.81 2.99 -6.21
C ASN A 91 -18.97 3.41 -4.74
N LYS A 92 -18.05 3.01 -3.86
CA LYS A 92 -17.94 3.51 -2.49
C LYS A 92 -16.67 4.32 -2.33
N THR A 93 -16.78 5.47 -1.67
CA THR A 93 -15.64 6.29 -1.26
C THR A 93 -15.15 5.79 0.10
N ILE A 94 -13.89 5.38 0.17
CA ILE A 94 -13.26 4.84 1.36
C ILE A 94 -12.19 5.84 1.83
N PRO A 95 -12.25 6.28 3.10
CA PRO A 95 -11.30 7.25 3.60
C PRO A 95 -9.89 6.69 3.65
N VAL A 96 -8.93 7.47 3.17
CA VAL A 96 -7.51 7.16 3.33
C VAL A 96 -7.02 7.74 4.64
N LYS A 97 -6.42 6.90 5.49
CA LYS A 97 -5.79 7.33 6.74
C LYS A 97 -4.28 7.10 6.73
N HIS A 98 -3.54 7.85 7.52
CA HIS A 98 -2.11 7.67 7.75
C HIS A 98 -1.24 7.69 6.48
N LEU A 99 -1.57 8.55 5.52
CA LEU A 99 -0.71 8.78 4.37
C LEU A 99 0.67 9.25 4.84
N GLY A 100 1.72 8.59 4.35
CA GLY A 100 3.10 8.91 4.72
C GLY A 100 3.69 8.03 5.81
N LEU A 101 3.04 6.91 6.17
CA LEU A 101 3.65 5.88 7.01
C LEU A 101 4.83 5.18 6.32
N SER A 102 4.83 5.12 4.99
CA SER A 102 5.99 4.66 4.21
C SER A 102 6.27 5.59 3.04
N ILE A 103 7.55 5.77 2.74
CA ILE A 103 8.07 6.57 1.64
C ILE A 103 9.38 5.96 1.15
N ALA A 104 9.60 5.95 -0.17
CA ALA A 104 10.85 5.50 -0.78
C ALA A 104 11.12 6.29 -2.07
N ALA A 105 12.36 6.70 -2.30
CA ALA A 105 12.77 7.29 -3.58
C ALA A 105 12.93 6.22 -4.66
N ASP A 106 12.76 6.62 -5.91
CA ASP A 106 13.22 5.83 -7.05
C ASP A 106 14.76 5.82 -7.13
N TYR A 107 15.31 4.99 -8.01
CA TYR A 107 16.77 4.83 -8.12
C TYR A 107 17.49 6.09 -8.63
N ILE A 108 16.76 6.99 -9.31
CA ILE A 108 17.29 8.24 -9.85
C ILE A 108 17.26 9.34 -8.78
N GLY A 109 16.33 9.28 -7.83
CA GLY A 109 16.09 10.28 -6.79
C GLY A 109 15.24 11.46 -7.25
N SER A 110 14.65 11.40 -8.45
CA SER A 110 13.77 12.43 -9.02
C SER A 110 12.29 12.20 -8.71
N GLN A 111 11.94 10.96 -8.37
CA GLN A 111 10.59 10.56 -7.97
C GLN A 111 10.63 9.81 -6.65
N PHE A 112 9.49 9.76 -5.99
CA PHE A 112 9.32 8.94 -4.81
C PHE A 112 7.91 8.36 -4.75
N THR A 113 7.80 7.22 -4.09
CA THR A 113 6.53 6.58 -3.79
C THR A 113 6.24 6.74 -2.32
N VAL A 114 5.02 7.15 -2.00
CA VAL A 114 4.51 7.27 -0.64
C VAL A 114 3.21 6.49 -0.52
N CYS A 115 3.05 5.75 0.57
CA CYS A 115 1.87 4.91 0.75
C CYS A 115 1.14 5.18 2.07
N SER A 116 -0.16 4.93 2.03
CA SER A 116 -1.02 4.70 3.16
C SER A 116 -1.35 3.20 3.23
N PRO A 117 -1.04 2.52 4.33
CA PRO A 117 -1.51 1.16 4.59
C PRO A 117 -2.89 1.14 5.28
N SER A 118 -3.62 2.26 5.31
CA SER A 118 -4.85 2.39 6.10
C SER A 118 -6.06 2.80 5.26
N VAL A 119 -6.33 2.01 4.23
CA VAL A 119 -7.60 2.04 3.49
C VAL A 119 -8.49 0.95 4.06
N ALA A 120 -9.07 1.24 5.23
CA ALA A 120 -9.90 0.29 5.96
C ALA A 120 -11.33 0.31 5.42
N HIS A 121 -11.87 -0.87 5.11
CA HIS A 121 -13.26 -0.99 4.69
C HIS A 121 -13.86 -2.32 5.15
N GLU A 122 -15.16 -2.29 5.41
CA GLU A 122 -15.93 -3.49 5.74
C GLU A 122 -16.42 -4.15 4.45
N CYS A 123 -16.21 -5.48 4.37
CA CYS A 123 -16.85 -6.31 3.38
C CYS A 123 -17.57 -7.47 4.08
N ASN A 124 -18.89 -7.43 4.05
CA ASN A 124 -19.75 -8.32 4.81
C ASN A 124 -19.53 -8.19 6.32
N GLU A 125 -18.98 -9.23 6.96
CA GLU A 125 -18.69 -9.29 8.41
C GLU A 125 -17.18 -9.17 8.69
N ASN A 126 -16.37 -8.93 7.65
CA ASN A 126 -14.93 -8.87 7.74
C ASN A 126 -14.42 -7.45 7.47
N SER A 127 -13.52 -6.99 8.33
CA SER A 127 -12.75 -5.77 8.12
C SER A 127 -11.52 -6.07 7.26
N TYR A 128 -11.37 -5.34 6.16
CA TYR A 128 -10.19 -5.40 5.30
C TYR A 128 -9.36 -4.15 5.47
N LEU A 129 -8.05 -4.33 5.57
CA LEU A 129 -7.08 -3.24 5.63
C LEU A 129 -6.22 -3.28 4.37
N ASN A 130 -6.57 -2.44 3.41
CA ASN A 130 -5.83 -2.33 2.16
C ASN A 130 -4.89 -1.12 2.18
N SER A 131 -4.08 -1.03 1.14
CA SER A 131 -3.16 0.08 0.96
C SER A 131 -3.38 0.82 -0.36
N VAL A 132 -2.95 2.07 -0.38
CA VAL A 132 -2.84 2.90 -1.58
C VAL A 132 -1.47 3.57 -1.57
N CYS A 133 -0.87 3.65 -2.75
CA CYS A 133 0.43 4.26 -2.97
C CYS A 133 0.32 5.29 -4.09
N TYR A 134 1.10 6.35 -3.96
CA TYR A 134 1.18 7.45 -4.90
C TYR A 134 2.63 7.67 -5.28
N THR A 135 2.91 7.71 -6.58
CA THR A 135 4.21 8.08 -7.13
C THR A 135 4.19 9.58 -7.40
N MET A 136 5.22 10.29 -6.95
CA MET A 136 5.28 11.75 -6.99
C MET A 136 6.62 12.27 -7.50
N THR A 137 6.58 13.47 -8.04
CA THR A 137 7.76 14.31 -8.31
C THR A 137 8.26 14.97 -7.04
N ASP A 138 9.51 15.47 -7.07
CA ASP A 138 10.10 16.22 -5.95
C ASP A 138 9.37 17.52 -5.58
N ASP A 139 8.48 18.03 -6.43
CA ASP A 139 7.64 19.20 -6.17
C ASP A 139 6.21 18.87 -5.73
N LEU A 140 5.99 17.62 -5.31
CA LEU A 140 4.74 17.09 -4.75
C LEU A 140 3.59 17.02 -5.77
N ARG A 141 3.88 16.69 -7.03
CA ARG A 141 2.83 16.38 -8.03
C ARG A 141 2.64 14.88 -8.14
N GLU A 142 1.39 14.42 -8.12
CA GLU A 142 1.06 13.03 -8.43
C GLU A 142 1.40 12.72 -9.88
N ILE A 143 2.12 11.63 -10.10
CA ILE A 143 2.34 11.04 -11.42
C ILE A 143 1.34 9.90 -11.63
N SER A 144 1.19 9.05 -10.63
CA SER A 144 0.27 7.93 -10.65
C SER A 144 -0.08 7.46 -9.23
N SER A 145 -1.18 6.72 -9.13
CA SER A 145 -1.57 6.00 -7.93
C SER A 145 -1.88 4.54 -8.25
N PHE A 146 -1.61 3.66 -7.28
CA PHE A 146 -1.88 2.24 -7.40
C PHE A 146 -2.20 1.64 -6.03
N LYS A 147 -2.87 0.48 -6.04
CA LYS A 147 -3.36 -0.20 -4.83
C LYS A 147 -2.76 -1.61 -4.78
N PRO A 148 -1.64 -1.82 -4.09
CA PRO A 148 -0.97 -3.12 -4.13
C PRO A 148 -1.78 -4.15 -3.34
N ALA A 149 -1.99 -5.31 -3.96
CA ALA A 149 -2.77 -6.43 -3.40
C ALA A 149 -4.12 -6.00 -2.80
N PHE A 150 -4.84 -5.10 -3.49
CA PHE A 150 -6.11 -4.58 -2.99
C PHE A 150 -7.21 -5.63 -3.10
N GLU A 151 -7.69 -6.09 -1.95
CA GLU A 151 -8.85 -6.99 -1.90
C GLU A 151 -10.12 -6.16 -2.11
N GLU A 152 -10.78 -6.35 -3.25
CA GLU A 152 -12.08 -5.71 -3.51
C GLU A 152 -13.20 -6.49 -2.84
N CYS A 153 -14.20 -5.78 -2.32
CA CYS A 153 -15.38 -6.41 -1.76
C CYS A 153 -16.25 -7.03 -2.86
N THR A 154 -16.04 -8.31 -3.13
CA THR A 154 -16.92 -9.10 -3.99
C THR A 154 -18.23 -9.39 -3.26
N ARG A 155 -19.34 -9.37 -3.99
CA ARG A 155 -20.66 -9.64 -3.42
C ARG A 155 -20.68 -11.05 -2.83
N LYS A 156 -21.38 -11.23 -1.69
CA LYS A 156 -21.66 -12.54 -1.10
C LYS A 156 -22.22 -13.53 -2.14
N THR A 157 -23.03 -13.07 -3.09
CA THR A 157 -23.52 -13.89 -4.20
C THR A 157 -22.54 -13.91 -5.36
N VAL A 158 -21.96 -15.06 -5.61
CA VAL A 158 -21.15 -15.35 -6.80
C VAL A 158 -22.02 -16.10 -7.79
N ASP A 159 -22.09 -15.63 -9.03
CA ASP A 159 -22.72 -16.38 -10.11
C ASP A 159 -21.61 -17.14 -10.85
N LEU A 160 -21.57 -18.47 -10.65
CA LEU A 160 -20.62 -19.36 -11.29
C LEU A 160 -21.25 -19.95 -12.56
N VAL A 161 -20.60 -19.75 -13.71
CA VAL A 161 -21.07 -20.28 -14.99
C VAL A 161 -20.10 -21.35 -15.49
N PHE A 162 -20.60 -22.59 -15.63
CA PHE A 162 -19.89 -23.65 -16.34
C PHE A 162 -20.20 -23.56 -17.82
N LEU A 163 -19.19 -23.31 -18.63
CA LEU A 163 -19.25 -23.48 -20.08
C LEU A 163 -18.48 -24.76 -20.41
N PHE A 164 -19.18 -25.79 -20.89
CA PHE A 164 -18.55 -27.07 -21.18
C PHE A 164 -18.91 -27.56 -22.58
N ASP A 165 -17.97 -28.28 -23.16
CA ASP A 165 -18.01 -28.70 -24.55
C ASP A 165 -19.01 -29.84 -24.75
N GLY A 166 -19.87 -29.68 -25.75
CA GLY A 166 -20.79 -30.69 -26.24
C GLY A 166 -20.52 -31.09 -27.68
N SER A 167 -19.38 -30.70 -28.25
CA SER A 167 -19.01 -30.94 -29.65
C SER A 167 -19.06 -32.42 -30.05
N ALA A 168 -19.20 -32.68 -31.35
CA ALA A 168 -19.22 -34.03 -31.89
C ALA A 168 -17.88 -34.80 -31.73
N SER A 169 -16.79 -34.12 -31.38
CA SER A 169 -15.51 -34.75 -31.06
C SER A 169 -15.45 -35.36 -29.66
N MET A 170 -16.41 -35.02 -28.78
CA MET A 170 -16.48 -35.55 -27.43
C MET A 170 -17.08 -36.96 -27.42
N THR A 171 -16.41 -37.91 -26.79
CA THR A 171 -16.99 -39.23 -26.54
C THR A 171 -18.05 -39.18 -25.43
N GLU A 172 -18.94 -40.17 -25.39
CA GLU A 172 -19.98 -40.28 -24.35
C GLU A 172 -19.38 -40.39 -22.94
N ASP A 173 -18.26 -41.11 -22.79
CA ASP A 173 -17.55 -41.24 -21.52
C ASP A 173 -16.95 -39.90 -21.05
N GLU A 174 -16.36 -39.12 -21.96
CA GLU A 174 -15.82 -37.79 -21.65
C GLU A 174 -16.92 -36.80 -21.31
N PHE A 175 -18.04 -36.85 -22.03
CA PHE A 175 -19.23 -36.06 -21.73
C PHE A 175 -19.78 -36.38 -20.32
N THR A 176 -19.85 -37.66 -19.98
CA THR A 176 -20.30 -38.11 -18.65
C THR A 176 -19.37 -37.62 -17.55
N LYS A 177 -18.04 -37.74 -17.73
CA LYS A 177 -17.06 -37.21 -16.75
C LYS A 177 -17.18 -35.71 -16.54
N ASN A 178 -17.38 -34.94 -17.62
CA ASN A 178 -17.59 -33.49 -17.52
C ASN A 178 -18.87 -33.16 -16.73
N LYS A 179 -19.95 -33.89 -16.99
CA LYS A 179 -21.21 -33.75 -16.23
C LYS A 179 -21.02 -34.07 -14.76
N ASP A 180 -20.35 -35.19 -14.44
CA ASP A 180 -20.11 -35.61 -13.05
C ASP A 180 -19.27 -34.58 -12.30
N PHE A 181 -18.23 -34.03 -12.93
CA PHE A 181 -17.44 -32.94 -12.36
C PHE A 181 -18.30 -31.72 -12.00
N ILE A 182 -19.16 -31.26 -12.93
CA ILE A 182 -20.06 -30.12 -12.67
C ILE A 182 -21.01 -30.43 -11.52
N VAL A 183 -21.60 -31.63 -11.50
CA VAL A 183 -22.51 -32.09 -10.43
C VAL A 183 -21.79 -32.12 -9.08
N ASP A 184 -20.55 -32.59 -9.03
CA ASP A 184 -19.77 -32.66 -7.78
C ASP A 184 -19.42 -31.26 -7.25
N ILE A 185 -19.09 -30.31 -8.13
CA ILE A 185 -18.92 -28.92 -7.72
C ILE A 185 -20.26 -28.33 -7.24
N MET A 186 -21.36 -28.56 -7.95
CA MET A 186 -22.69 -28.08 -7.54
C MET A 186 -23.09 -28.61 -6.16
N LYS A 187 -22.88 -29.90 -5.88
CA LYS A 187 -23.13 -30.51 -4.56
C LYS A 187 -22.25 -29.89 -3.48
N THR A 188 -20.97 -29.65 -3.78
CA THR A 188 -20.03 -29.01 -2.85
C THR A 188 -20.48 -27.60 -2.50
N LEU A 189 -21.05 -26.87 -3.45
CA LEU A 189 -21.47 -25.47 -3.31
C LEU A 189 -22.94 -25.29 -2.90
N GLN A 190 -23.73 -26.36 -2.76
CA GLN A 190 -25.19 -26.31 -2.59
C GLN A 190 -25.67 -25.47 -1.38
N ASN A 191 -24.86 -25.37 -0.34
CA ASN A 191 -25.18 -24.64 0.91
C ASN A 191 -24.44 -23.30 1.01
N THR A 192 -23.90 -22.80 -0.11
CA THR A 192 -23.21 -21.52 -0.19
C THR A 192 -24.12 -20.47 -0.83
N SER A 193 -23.69 -19.21 -0.84
CA SER A 193 -24.35 -18.12 -1.56
C SER A 193 -24.04 -18.11 -3.06
N ILE A 194 -23.32 -19.13 -3.57
CA ILE A 194 -22.95 -19.26 -4.98
C ILE A 194 -24.12 -19.84 -5.77
N LYS A 195 -24.55 -19.12 -6.80
CA LYS A 195 -25.52 -19.61 -7.79
C LYS A 195 -24.76 -20.22 -8.95
N VAL A 196 -25.15 -21.42 -9.37
CA VAL A 196 -24.49 -22.13 -10.46
C VAL A 196 -25.42 -22.20 -11.66
N THR A 197 -24.90 -21.87 -12.83
CA THR A 197 -25.56 -22.08 -14.13
C THR A 197 -24.62 -22.89 -15.01
N ALA A 198 -25.15 -23.85 -15.76
CA ALA A 198 -24.39 -24.64 -16.71
C ALA A 198 -24.89 -24.37 -18.14
N LEU A 199 -23.95 -24.18 -19.08
CA LEU A 199 -24.22 -23.93 -20.49
C LEU A 199 -23.45 -24.92 -21.34
N LEU A 200 -24.17 -25.59 -22.23
CA LEU A 200 -23.57 -26.50 -23.20
C LEU A 200 -23.22 -25.73 -24.48
N GLN A 201 -22.00 -25.92 -24.97
CA GLN A 201 -21.56 -25.36 -26.24
C GLN A 201 -21.51 -26.45 -27.32
N HIS A 202 -22.34 -26.34 -28.36
CA HIS A 202 -22.31 -27.26 -29.52
C HIS A 202 -22.58 -26.52 -30.83
N GLU A 203 -21.56 -25.91 -31.44
CA GLU A 203 -21.61 -25.02 -32.64
C GLU A 203 -22.60 -23.81 -32.56
N THR A 204 -23.61 -23.87 -31.69
CA THR A 204 -24.64 -22.93 -31.27
C THR A 204 -24.88 -23.13 -29.77
N PHE A 205 -25.19 -22.07 -29.03
CA PHE A 205 -25.43 -22.15 -27.59
C PHE A 205 -26.82 -22.73 -27.31
N GLN A 206 -26.91 -23.77 -26.47
CA GLN A 206 -28.18 -24.23 -25.90
C GLN A 206 -28.16 -24.06 -24.38
N ASN A 207 -29.16 -23.34 -23.85
CA ASN A 207 -29.36 -23.22 -22.41
C ASN A 207 -29.86 -24.57 -21.88
N ILE A 208 -29.04 -25.25 -21.08
CA ILE A 208 -29.48 -26.42 -20.31
C ILE A 208 -29.69 -25.94 -18.88
N TYR A 209 -30.95 -25.75 -18.50
CA TYR A 209 -31.27 -25.53 -17.10
C TYR A 209 -31.11 -26.87 -16.37
N CYS A 210 -30.08 -26.97 -15.54
CA CYS A 210 -29.91 -28.06 -14.57
C CYS A 210 -30.53 -27.66 -13.23
#